data_AF-A0AAU1CHI4-F1
#
_entry.id   AF-A0AAU1CHI4-F1
#
_cell.length_a   1.000
_cell.length_b   1.000
_cell.length_c   1.000
_cell.angle_alpha   90.00
_cell.angle_beta   90.00
_cell.angle_gamma   90.00
#
_symmetry.space_group_name_H-M   'P 1'
#
loop_
_entity.id
_entity.type
_entity.pdbx_description
1 polymer ?
#
loop_
_entity_poly.entity_id
_entity_poly.type
_entity_poly.pdbx_seq_one_letter_code
_entity_poly.pdbx_strand_id
1 'polypeptide(L)'
;MRVRFAVLLATVPALILPAATAATAATGPGTVANAGTTTTCPTTCLQGIRAATHTGYDRLVFDLTAETQYTTWTNTTGEYYPMSGQTQHLDVVGDSYLFVRMQPANLGQDFQNPDLRDMGLPTLKGVQLASYHAGTSEFGISLGPSTRYNVFTLTQPDRLVVDVYR
;
A
#
# COMPACT_ATOMS: atom_id res chain seq x y z
N MET A 1 0.59 -26.95 65.20
CA MET A 1 -0.16 -26.78 66.46
C MET A 1 -0.27 -25.29 66.77
N ARG A 2 -1.50 -24.77 66.84
CA ARG A 2 -1.98 -23.50 67.43
C ARG A 2 -1.84 -22.17 66.65
N VAL A 3 -2.99 -21.84 66.06
CA VAL A 3 -3.60 -20.57 65.64
C VAL A 3 -3.73 -19.55 66.79
N ARG A 4 -3.73 -18.23 66.49
CA ARG A 4 -4.70 -17.16 66.90
C ARG A 4 -4.10 -15.73 66.78
N PHE A 5 -4.60 -14.85 65.89
CA PHE A 5 -5.74 -13.89 65.99
C PHE A 5 -5.37 -12.54 66.63
N ALA A 6 -5.60 -11.41 65.92
CA ALA A 6 -6.28 -10.21 66.44
C ALA A 6 -6.50 -9.14 65.34
N VAL A 7 -7.76 -8.73 65.20
CA VAL A 7 -8.30 -7.64 64.39
C VAL A 7 -8.43 -6.40 65.29
N LEU A 8 -8.28 -5.18 64.76
CA LEU A 8 -8.83 -3.97 65.38
C LEU A 8 -9.29 -2.97 64.30
N LEU A 9 -10.61 -2.71 64.31
CA LEU A 9 -11.31 -1.63 63.62
C LEU A 9 -11.05 -0.29 64.32
N ALA A 10 -11.09 0.81 63.57
CA ALA A 10 -11.55 2.10 64.09
C ALA A 10 -12.24 2.93 62.99
N THR A 11 -13.37 3.52 63.37
CA THR A 11 -14.40 4.18 62.54
C THR A 11 -14.29 5.71 62.52
N VAL A 12 -14.75 6.27 61.38
CA VAL A 12 -15.04 7.64 60.88
C VAL A 12 -15.50 8.73 61.89
N PRO A 13 -15.39 10.05 61.57
CA PRO A 13 -16.57 10.76 61.03
C PRO A 13 -16.31 11.81 59.91
N ALA A 14 -17.41 12.16 59.23
CA ALA A 14 -17.54 12.97 58.02
C ALA A 14 -17.61 14.49 58.25
N LEU A 15 -17.35 15.31 57.20
CA LEU A 15 -17.91 16.68 57.09
C LEU A 15 -17.94 17.25 55.63
N ILE A 16 -19.16 17.32 55.08
CA ILE A 16 -19.86 18.41 54.34
C ILE A 16 -19.28 19.03 53.02
N LEU A 17 -20.14 19.01 51.97
CA LEU A 17 -20.15 19.58 50.58
C LEU A 17 -20.10 21.14 50.52
N PRO A 18 -20.22 21.88 49.37
CA PRO A 18 -20.38 21.53 47.93
C PRO A 18 -19.52 22.36 46.92
N ALA A 19 -19.46 21.96 45.64
CA ALA A 19 -19.44 22.91 44.50
C ALA A 19 -19.71 22.19 43.17
N ALA A 20 -20.81 22.58 42.52
CA ALA A 20 -21.20 22.14 41.19
C ALA A 20 -20.29 22.77 40.12
N THR A 21 -19.89 21.97 39.14
CA THR A 21 -19.62 22.46 37.78
C THR A 21 -20.26 21.47 36.81
N ALA A 22 -21.37 21.91 36.20
CA ALA A 22 -21.97 21.22 35.09
C ALA A 22 -21.04 21.37 33.89
N ALA A 23 -20.45 20.26 33.43
CA ALA A 23 -19.75 20.22 32.16
C ALA A 23 -20.82 20.14 31.04
N THR A 24 -21.00 21.25 30.33
CA THR A 24 -21.69 21.30 29.04
C THR A 24 -20.92 20.46 28.04
N ALA A 25 -21.41 19.27 27.71
CA ALA A 25 -20.89 18.50 26.58
C ALA A 25 -21.33 19.19 25.29
N ALA A 26 -20.36 19.82 24.61
CA ALA A 26 -20.54 20.42 23.30
C ALA A 26 -20.95 19.32 22.30
N THR A 27 -22.08 19.53 21.62
CA THR A 27 -22.41 18.87 20.36
C THR A 27 -21.38 19.28 19.32
N GLY A 28 -20.35 18.45 19.14
CA GLY A 28 -19.46 18.55 17.99
C GLY A 28 -20.20 18.22 16.70
N PRO A 29 -19.83 18.84 15.55
CA PRO A 29 -20.42 18.50 14.26
C PRO A 29 -20.10 17.04 13.96
N GLY A 30 -21.15 16.24 13.77
CA GLY A 30 -21.04 14.84 13.36
C GLY A 30 -20.26 14.77 12.05
N THR A 31 -19.13 14.07 12.08
CA THR A 31 -18.38 13.70 10.88
C THR A 31 -19.30 12.89 9.98
N VAL A 32 -19.60 13.41 8.79
CA VAL A 32 -20.19 12.63 7.71
C VAL A 32 -19.24 11.48 7.40
N ALA A 33 -19.63 10.25 7.73
CA ALA A 33 -18.94 9.07 7.26
C ALA A 33 -19.08 9.05 5.74
N ASN A 34 -17.98 9.32 5.04
CA ASN A 34 -17.93 9.13 3.60
C ASN A 34 -18.12 7.63 3.36
N ALA A 35 -19.28 7.23 2.85
CA ALA A 35 -19.50 5.86 2.42
C ALA A 35 -18.59 5.62 1.21
N GLY A 36 -17.37 5.17 1.49
CA GLY A 36 -16.43 4.73 0.46
C GLY A 36 -17.13 3.69 -0.39
N THR A 37 -17.18 3.92 -1.70
CA THR A 37 -17.58 2.90 -2.66
C THR A 37 -16.75 1.66 -2.38
N THR A 38 -17.43 0.57 -2.03
CA THR A 38 -16.75 -0.69 -1.81
C THR A 38 -16.25 -1.19 -3.17
N THR A 39 -15.01 -0.85 -3.56
CA THR A 39 -14.31 -1.47 -4.69
C THR A 39 -14.23 -2.98 -4.45
N THR A 40 -15.20 -3.70 -4.98
CA THR A 40 -15.25 -5.15 -4.91
C THR A 40 -14.20 -5.68 -5.88
N CYS A 41 -13.24 -6.47 -5.42
CA CYS A 41 -12.37 -7.25 -6.30
C CYS A 41 -13.04 -8.60 -6.56
N PRO A 42 -13.66 -8.81 -7.72
CA PRO A 42 -14.33 -10.08 -8.01
C PRO A 42 -13.35 -11.24 -8.20
N THR A 43 -12.07 -10.95 -8.46
CA THR A 43 -11.02 -11.94 -8.74
C THR A 43 -9.76 -11.62 -7.92
N THR A 44 -8.64 -11.29 -8.58
CA THR A 44 -7.38 -10.91 -7.92
C THR A 44 -7.40 -9.42 -7.59
N CYS A 45 -7.14 -9.05 -6.33
CA CYS A 45 -6.81 -7.68 -5.94
C CYS A 45 -5.30 -7.50 -5.91
N LEU A 46 -4.84 -6.34 -6.35
CA LEU A 46 -3.61 -5.73 -5.93
C LEU A 46 -3.84 -4.98 -4.60
N GLN A 47 -3.14 -5.39 -3.55
CA GLN A 47 -3.29 -4.87 -2.19
C GLN A 47 -2.21 -3.85 -1.84
N GLY A 48 -1.04 -3.95 -2.46
CA GLY A 48 0.05 -3.04 -2.16
C GLY A 48 1.22 -3.18 -3.12
N ILE A 49 2.09 -2.17 -3.07
CA ILE A 49 3.38 -2.19 -3.74
C ILE A 49 4.45 -1.79 -2.72
N ARG A 50 5.52 -2.57 -2.66
CA ARG A 50 6.66 -2.34 -1.79
C ARG A 50 7.96 -2.59 -2.53
N ALA A 51 8.99 -1.86 -2.16
CA ALA A 51 10.32 -2.01 -2.72
C ALA A 51 11.38 -2.00 -1.64
N ALA A 52 12.50 -2.68 -1.89
CA ALA A 52 13.66 -2.69 -1.01
C ALA A 52 14.95 -2.94 -1.80
N THR A 53 16.06 -2.42 -1.29
CA THR A 53 17.39 -2.71 -1.79
C THR A 53 17.93 -4.02 -1.20
N HIS A 54 18.50 -4.85 -2.07
CA HIS A 54 19.24 -6.06 -1.72
C HIS A 54 20.69 -5.97 -2.20
N THR A 55 21.49 -6.99 -1.87
CA THR A 55 22.86 -7.12 -2.39
C THR A 55 22.80 -7.48 -3.88
N GLY A 56 23.26 -6.57 -4.74
CA GLY A 56 23.33 -6.75 -6.20
C GLY A 56 22.06 -6.39 -6.99
N TYR A 57 20.93 -6.11 -6.33
CA TYR A 57 19.67 -5.78 -7.01
C TYR A 57 18.74 -4.98 -6.09
N ASP A 58 17.75 -4.31 -6.68
CA ASP A 58 16.58 -3.81 -5.98
C ASP A 58 15.38 -4.68 -6.33
N ARG A 59 14.47 -4.88 -5.37
CA ARG A 59 13.28 -5.72 -5.54
C ARG A 59 12.03 -4.87 -5.39
N LEU A 60 11.14 -4.94 -6.38
CA LEU A 60 9.77 -4.45 -6.33
C LEU A 60 8.81 -5.63 -6.18
N VAL A 61 7.82 -5.50 -5.31
CA VAL A 61 6.82 -6.53 -5.05
C VAL A 61 5.42 -5.91 -5.15
N PHE A 62 4.58 -6.54 -5.96
CA PHE A 62 3.14 -6.33 -6.01
C PHE A 62 2.49 -7.41 -5.14
N ASP A 63 1.81 -7.00 -4.07
CA ASP A 63 1.12 -7.90 -3.16
C ASP A 63 -0.29 -8.20 -3.68
N LEU A 64 -0.62 -9.47 -3.90
CA LEU A 64 -1.85 -9.91 -4.55
C LEU A 64 -2.67 -10.81 -3.62
N THR A 65 -3.99 -10.85 -3.83
CA THR A 65 -4.88 -11.79 -3.10
C THR A 65 -4.99 -13.17 -3.74
N ALA A 66 -4.56 -13.30 -4.99
CA ALA A 66 -4.60 -14.52 -5.79
C ALA A 66 -3.57 -14.41 -6.93
N GLU A 67 -3.37 -15.50 -7.67
CA GLU A 67 -2.50 -15.50 -8.85
C GLU A 67 -2.96 -14.51 -9.93
N THR A 68 -2.02 -14.07 -10.75
CA THR A 68 -2.27 -13.21 -11.92
C THR A 68 -1.39 -13.65 -13.09
N GLN A 69 -1.85 -13.43 -14.32
CA GLN A 69 -1.00 -13.50 -15.50
C GLN A 69 -0.34 -12.14 -15.71
N TYR A 70 0.90 -12.14 -16.20
CA TYR A 70 1.61 -10.90 -16.47
C TYR A 70 2.33 -10.90 -17.82
N THR A 71 2.50 -9.72 -18.39
CA THR A 71 3.33 -9.45 -19.56
C THR A 71 4.24 -8.28 -19.28
N THR A 72 5.41 -8.25 -19.92
CA THR A 72 6.40 -7.19 -19.76
C THR A 72 6.95 -6.72 -21.09
N TRP A 73 7.30 -5.44 -21.15
CA TRP A 73 8.03 -4.85 -22.27
C TRP A 73 8.84 -3.65 -21.76
N THR A 74 9.78 -3.20 -22.57
CA THR A 74 10.66 -2.07 -22.22
C THR A 74 10.64 -1.01 -23.30
N ASN A 75 10.89 0.24 -22.90
CA ASN A 75 11.30 1.30 -23.83
C ASN A 75 12.31 2.22 -23.14
N THR A 76 12.82 3.19 -23.89
CA THR A 76 13.80 4.18 -23.40
C THR A 76 13.23 5.58 -23.26
N THR A 77 11.97 5.80 -23.65
CA THR A 77 11.33 7.12 -23.65
C THR A 77 10.43 7.33 -22.44
N GLY A 78 9.99 6.25 -21.79
CA GLY A 78 8.98 6.30 -20.72
C GLY A 78 7.56 6.43 -21.27
N GLU A 79 7.39 6.32 -22.58
CA GLU A 79 6.11 6.49 -23.25
C GLU A 79 5.16 5.33 -22.96
N TYR A 80 3.91 5.66 -22.67
CA TYR A 80 2.82 4.72 -22.58
C TYR A 80 1.53 5.31 -23.19
N TYR A 81 0.60 4.42 -23.52
CA TYR A 81 -0.63 4.78 -24.19
C TYR A 81 -1.83 4.44 -23.30
N PRO A 82 -2.24 5.35 -22.40
CA PRO A 82 -3.44 5.16 -21.60
C PRO A 82 -4.69 5.10 -22.48
N MET A 83 -5.81 4.70 -21.87
CA MET A 83 -7.10 4.62 -22.55
C MET A 83 -7.65 5.99 -22.97
N SER A 84 -7.08 7.11 -22.50
CA SER A 84 -7.40 8.45 -22.99
C SER A 84 -7.02 8.67 -24.45
N GLY A 85 -6.16 7.81 -25.02
CA GLY A 85 -5.73 7.88 -26.40
C GLY A 85 -4.75 9.02 -26.67
N GLN A 86 -4.11 9.56 -25.63
CA GLN A 86 -3.01 10.52 -25.74
C GLN A 86 -1.75 9.86 -25.21
N THR A 87 -0.63 9.98 -25.94
CA THR A 87 0.66 9.52 -25.42
C THR A 87 0.99 10.26 -24.13
N GLN A 88 1.37 9.51 -23.11
CA GLN A 88 1.87 10.03 -21.84
C GLN A 88 3.27 9.46 -21.58
N HIS A 89 3.98 10.09 -20.65
CA HIS A 89 5.31 9.67 -20.21
C HIS A 89 5.29 9.40 -18.72
N LEU A 90 6.14 8.50 -18.24
CA LEU A 90 6.33 8.35 -16.80
C LEU A 90 6.94 9.62 -16.20
N ASP A 91 6.43 10.02 -15.04
CA ASP A 91 6.81 11.25 -14.35
C ASP A 91 8.19 11.13 -13.69
N VAL A 92 8.52 9.95 -13.15
CA VAL A 92 9.88 9.68 -12.62
C VAL A 92 10.79 9.34 -13.79
N VAL A 93 11.78 10.21 -14.02
CA VAL A 93 12.77 10.01 -15.09
C VAL A 93 13.70 8.85 -14.73
N GLY A 94 13.84 7.92 -15.68
CA GLY A 94 14.82 6.85 -15.67
C GLY A 94 15.68 6.84 -16.93
N ASP A 95 16.75 6.04 -16.92
CA ASP A 95 17.59 5.79 -18.10
C ASP A 95 16.90 4.79 -19.06
N SER A 96 16.02 3.95 -18.52
CA SER A 96 15.13 3.05 -19.26
C SER A 96 13.88 2.74 -18.44
N TYR A 97 12.90 2.09 -19.07
CA TYR A 97 11.60 1.84 -18.47
C TYR A 97 11.15 0.41 -18.72
N LEU A 98 10.64 -0.21 -17.66
CA LEU A 98 9.99 -1.52 -17.71
C LEU A 98 8.51 -1.33 -17.44
N PHE A 99 7.67 -1.91 -18.29
CA PHE A 99 6.24 -1.96 -18.09
C PHE A 99 5.80 -3.36 -17.70
N VAL A 100 4.87 -3.44 -16.76
CA VAL A 100 4.30 -4.68 -16.27
C VAL A 100 2.78 -4.56 -16.35
N ARG A 101 2.16 -5.43 -17.14
CA ARG A 101 0.71 -5.54 -17.22
C ARG A 101 0.25 -6.83 -16.56
N MET A 102 -0.72 -6.75 -15.67
CA MET A 102 -1.29 -7.86 -14.91
C MET A 102 -2.79 -8.04 -15.21
N GLN A 103 -3.23 -9.29 -15.38
CA GLN A 103 -4.64 -9.66 -15.57
C GLN A 103 -4.92 -11.06 -14.99
N PRO A 104 -5.93 -11.24 -14.13
CA PRO A 104 -6.67 -10.18 -13.42
C PRO A 104 -5.79 -9.52 -12.35
N ALA A 105 -5.96 -8.21 -12.16
CA ALA A 105 -5.36 -7.44 -11.07
C ALA A 105 -6.20 -6.16 -10.85
N ASN A 106 -7.27 -6.29 -10.08
CA ASN A 106 -8.12 -5.17 -9.68
C ASN A 106 -7.41 -4.37 -8.58
N LEU A 107 -7.56 -3.04 -8.57
CA LEU A 107 -7.06 -2.25 -7.44
C LEU A 107 -7.93 -2.53 -6.21
N GLY A 108 -7.32 -2.97 -5.10
CA GLY A 108 -8.03 -3.20 -3.83
C GLY A 108 -8.61 -1.92 -3.24
N GLN A 109 -9.58 -2.02 -2.34
CA GLN A 109 -10.19 -0.83 -1.71
C GLN A 109 -9.18 0.00 -0.94
N ASP A 110 -8.35 -0.69 -0.18
CA ASP A 110 -7.30 -0.11 0.62
C ASP A 110 -5.98 -0.04 -0.16
N PHE A 111 -6.04 -0.20 -1.50
CA PHE A 111 -4.89 0.05 -2.37
C PHE A 111 -4.59 1.55 -2.36
N GLN A 112 -3.90 1.96 -1.32
CA GLN A 112 -3.34 3.27 -1.13
C GLN A 112 -2.01 3.27 -1.87
N ASN A 113 -2.06 3.25 -3.21
CA ASN A 113 -0.82 3.44 -3.94
C ASN A 113 -0.93 4.04 -5.33
N PRO A 114 0.03 4.90 -5.68
CA PRO A 114 -0.27 6.24 -6.09
C PRO A 114 -0.34 6.26 -7.60
N ASP A 115 -0.89 7.34 -8.14
CA ASP A 115 -0.63 7.68 -9.52
C ASP A 115 0.89 7.58 -9.80
N LEU A 116 1.75 7.98 -8.84
CA LEU A 116 3.22 7.93 -8.90
C LEU A 116 3.93 7.67 -7.54
N ARG A 117 4.92 6.77 -7.49
CA ARG A 117 5.80 6.52 -6.34
C ARG A 117 7.28 6.64 -6.72
N ASP A 118 7.94 7.70 -6.25
CA ASP A 118 9.40 7.81 -6.29
C ASP A 118 10.00 6.92 -5.19
N MET A 119 10.89 6.02 -5.59
CA MET A 119 11.53 5.03 -4.72
C MET A 119 12.98 5.40 -4.39
N GLY A 120 13.63 6.20 -5.26
CA GLY A 120 15.01 6.65 -5.06
C GLY A 120 16.06 5.54 -4.85
N LEU A 121 15.78 4.28 -5.24
CA LEU A 121 16.71 3.17 -5.03
C LEU A 121 17.81 3.16 -6.10
N PRO A 122 18.94 2.45 -5.88
CA PRO A 122 20.07 2.43 -6.81
C PRO A 122 19.71 2.12 -8.27
N THR A 123 18.89 1.10 -8.52
CA THR A 123 18.45 0.68 -9.86
C THR A 123 16.96 0.91 -10.10
N LEU A 124 16.13 0.92 -9.05
CA LEU A 124 14.70 1.18 -9.15
C LEU A 124 14.36 2.64 -8.75
N LYS A 125 14.04 3.50 -9.72
CA LYS A 125 13.81 4.93 -9.47
C LYS A 125 12.38 5.23 -9.08
N GLY A 126 11.41 4.64 -9.76
CA GLY A 126 10.01 4.88 -9.46
C GLY A 126 9.08 3.83 -10.03
N VAL A 127 7.83 3.87 -9.57
CA VAL A 127 6.73 3.06 -10.09
C VAL A 127 5.48 3.92 -10.21
N GLN A 128 4.77 3.80 -11.32
CA GLN A 128 3.61 4.61 -11.68
C GLN A 128 2.49 3.72 -12.19
N LEU A 129 1.23 4.00 -11.83
CA LEU A 129 0.10 3.35 -12.49
C LEU A 129 -0.10 3.97 -13.87
N ALA A 130 0.18 3.20 -14.92
CA ALA A 130 0.06 3.66 -16.31
C ALA A 130 -1.38 3.50 -16.84
N SER A 131 -2.06 2.41 -16.45
CA SER A 131 -3.45 2.18 -16.84
C SER A 131 -4.15 1.23 -15.88
N TYR A 132 -5.45 1.45 -15.67
CA TYR A 132 -6.33 0.51 -15.00
C TYR A 132 -7.67 0.45 -15.73
N HIS A 133 -8.04 -0.73 -16.25
CA HIS A 133 -9.31 -0.93 -16.94
C HIS A 133 -9.71 -2.42 -16.98
N ALA A 134 -11.00 -2.72 -16.78
CA ALA A 134 -11.57 -4.07 -16.91
C ALA A 134 -10.79 -5.18 -16.17
N GLY A 135 -10.27 -4.86 -14.98
CA GLY A 135 -9.47 -5.77 -14.16
C GLY A 135 -8.03 -5.93 -14.62
N THR A 136 -7.57 -5.15 -15.61
CA THR A 136 -6.17 -5.06 -16.03
C THR A 136 -5.52 -3.89 -15.32
N SER A 137 -4.40 -4.13 -14.66
CA SER A 137 -3.54 -3.06 -14.14
C SER A 137 -2.21 -3.08 -14.87
N GLU A 138 -1.76 -1.90 -15.31
CA GLU A 138 -0.48 -1.68 -15.96
C GLU A 138 0.33 -0.68 -15.17
N PHE A 139 1.58 -1.05 -14.85
CA PHE A 139 2.52 -0.20 -14.14
C PHE A 139 3.75 0.08 -15.00
N GLY A 140 4.16 1.34 -15.02
CA GLY A 140 5.47 1.74 -15.51
C GLY A 140 6.46 1.77 -14.36
N ILE A 141 7.67 1.27 -14.60
CA ILE A 141 8.78 1.22 -13.65
C ILE A 141 9.95 1.96 -14.26
N SER A 142 10.36 3.05 -13.63
CA SER A 142 11.51 3.85 -14.04
C SER A 142 12.79 3.22 -13.50
N LEU A 143 13.71 2.86 -14.40
CA LEU A 143 14.96 2.19 -14.08
C LEU A 143 16.13 3.17 -14.16
N GLY A 144 17.14 2.94 -13.32
CA GLY A 144 18.44 3.58 -13.47
C GLY A 144 19.26 2.96 -14.61
N PRO A 145 20.60 2.98 -14.51
CA PRO A 145 21.48 2.63 -15.63
C PRO A 145 21.47 1.14 -15.98
N SER A 146 20.88 0.29 -15.13
CA SER A 146 20.74 -1.13 -15.41
C SER A 146 19.36 -1.46 -15.96
N THR A 147 19.37 -2.25 -17.04
CA THR A 147 18.18 -2.76 -17.71
C THR A 147 17.95 -4.26 -17.48
N ARG A 148 18.81 -4.91 -16.68
CA ARG A 148 18.69 -6.35 -16.39
C ARG A 148 17.65 -6.55 -15.30
N TYR A 149 16.59 -7.30 -15.62
CA TYR A 149 15.55 -7.62 -14.67
C TYR A 149 15.11 -9.08 -14.74
N ASN A 150 14.46 -9.55 -13.69
CA ASN A 150 13.74 -10.82 -13.64
C ASN A 150 12.35 -10.59 -13.05
N VAL A 151 11.32 -11.09 -13.71
CA VAL A 151 9.94 -11.04 -13.21
C VAL A 151 9.44 -12.45 -12.97
N PHE A 152 8.86 -12.69 -11.79
CA PHE A 152 8.37 -14.00 -11.39
C PHE A 152 7.29 -13.87 -10.33
N THR A 153 6.51 -14.93 -10.14
CA THR A 153 5.48 -15.01 -9.10
C THR A 153 5.94 -15.83 -7.91
N LEU A 154 5.42 -15.50 -6.74
CA LEU A 154 5.49 -16.32 -5.54
C LEU A 154 4.08 -16.59 -5.06
N THR A 155 3.89 -17.72 -4.39
CA THR A 155 2.65 -18.07 -3.70
C THR A 155 2.86 -18.03 -2.18
N GLN A 156 1.77 -17.99 -1.42
CA GLN A 156 1.78 -18.03 0.06
C GLN A 156 2.63 -16.94 0.75
N PRO A 157 2.28 -15.64 0.66
CA PRO A 157 1.18 -15.03 -0.08
C PRO A 157 1.52 -14.79 -1.56
N ASP A 158 0.47 -14.63 -2.38
CA ASP A 158 0.58 -14.39 -3.81
C ASP A 158 1.20 -13.03 -4.11
N ARG A 159 2.25 -13.05 -4.93
CA ARG A 159 3.06 -11.86 -5.23
C ARG A 159 3.55 -11.93 -6.67
N LEU A 160 3.59 -10.77 -7.34
CA LEU A 160 4.43 -10.57 -8.50
C LEU A 160 5.69 -9.82 -8.07
N VAL A 161 6.86 -10.37 -8.39
CA VAL A 161 8.15 -9.85 -7.97
C VAL A 161 8.94 -9.43 -9.20
N VAL A 162 9.55 -8.25 -9.12
CA VAL A 162 10.47 -7.72 -10.13
C VAL A 162 11.81 -7.44 -9.44
N ASP A 163 12.84 -8.19 -9.82
CA ASP A 163 14.22 -7.92 -9.42
C ASP A 163 14.91 -7.10 -10.52
N VAL A 164 15.55 -6.00 -10.14
CA VAL A 164 16.33 -5.13 -11.04
C VAL A 164 17.79 -5.14 -10.59
N TYR A 165 18.65 -5.79 -11.36
CA TYR A 165 20.04 -6.02 -11.02
C TYR A 165 20.91 -4.78 -11.25
N ARG A 166 22.05 -4.67 -10.57
CA ARG A 166 23.07 -3.62 -10.81
C ARG A 166 23.96 -3.94 -11.99
#